data_AF-A0A957D5D2-F1
#
_entry.id   AF-A0A957D5D2-F1
#
_cell.length_a   1.000
_cell.length_b   1.000
_cell.length_c   1.000
_cell.angle_alpha   90.00
_cell.angle_beta   90.00
_cell.angle_gamma   90.00
#
_symmetry.space_group_name_H-M   'P 1'
#
loop_
_entity.id
_entity.type
_entity.pdbx_description
1 polymer ?
#
loop_
_entity_poly.entity_id
_entity_poly.type
_entity_poly.pdbx_seq_one_letter_code
_entity_poly.pdbx_strand_id
1 'polypeptide(L)'
;MGFIGMLLLFPGYAQQLPPTVLPNGNWTTETAQAALHSLGWSAHTYMLWRMGLVLVTAVFYCGLGLFVLLRRPDDPFALLLALSMVFFGAWATDAPQVLAQWGAGGERLAYGLSTLAYGLLIFLTVLFPDGRFVPRWTRWIGILGTAVMVYAVFGVPHPTRPPAAPIVALTSLLFLAGAAGQVFRYRVVGTAVQRQQTKWVLGAILLNLAFQLGLNIIYANPVVNALDGQGMLFSLLRTTMLTLVTVTVPLALSAAILRYRLWDIGVILRKTLVYTLLSALLALVYFGSVVLLQNVIGRTADEQPPLVIVLSTLVIAALFTPLRQRVQGFIDRRFFR
;
A
#
# COMPACT_ATOMS: atom_id res chain seq x y z
N MET A 1 20.93 5.06 -16.54
CA MET A 1 21.64 6.11 -15.78
C MET A 1 21.57 5.80 -14.28
N GLY A 2 22.56 5.07 -13.75
CA GLY A 2 22.60 4.62 -12.34
C GLY A 2 22.35 5.72 -11.30
N PHE A 3 22.01 5.34 -10.07
CA PHE A 3 21.79 6.22 -8.90
C PHE A 3 22.86 7.34 -8.76
N ILE A 4 24.11 7.05 -9.16
CA ILE A 4 25.24 7.99 -9.22
C ILE A 4 25.09 9.05 -10.34
N GLY A 5 24.57 8.68 -11.51
CA GLY A 5 24.26 9.63 -12.59
C GLY A 5 23.09 10.57 -12.26
N MET A 6 22.15 10.11 -11.43
CA MET A 6 21.08 10.95 -10.88
C MET A 6 21.60 11.97 -9.87
N LEU A 7 22.63 11.64 -9.09
CA LEU A 7 23.32 12.57 -8.18
C LEU A 7 24.14 13.62 -8.94
N LEU A 8 24.77 13.25 -10.06
CA LEU A 8 25.56 14.18 -10.89
C LEU A 8 24.69 15.15 -11.71
N LEU A 9 23.50 14.73 -12.14
CA LEU A 9 22.50 15.58 -12.83
C LEU A 9 21.49 16.21 -11.88
N PHE A 10 21.61 15.96 -10.57
CA PHE A 10 20.67 16.41 -9.54
C PHE A 10 20.36 17.92 -9.59
N PRO A 11 21.33 18.83 -9.87
CA PRO A 11 21.03 20.26 -9.95
C PRO A 11 20.07 20.60 -11.11
N GLY A 12 20.29 20.01 -12.29
CA GLY A 12 19.42 20.23 -13.46
C GLY A 12 18.08 19.49 -13.35
N TYR A 13 18.09 18.29 -12.79
CA TYR A 13 16.88 17.50 -12.52
C TYR A 13 15.98 18.18 -11.48
N ALA A 14 16.57 18.81 -10.46
CA ALA A 14 15.84 19.56 -9.46
C ALA A 14 15.15 20.80 -10.03
N GLN A 15 15.76 21.48 -11.01
CA GLN A 15 15.13 22.63 -11.65
C GLN A 15 13.95 22.24 -12.54
N GLN A 16 13.98 21.05 -13.15
CA GLN A 16 12.97 20.62 -14.12
C GLN A 16 11.71 19.98 -13.50
N LEU A 17 11.73 19.60 -12.21
CA LEU A 17 10.58 18.99 -11.49
C LEU A 17 9.77 18.03 -12.39
N PRO A 18 10.37 16.91 -12.78
CA PRO A 18 9.75 16.04 -13.77
C PRO A 18 8.41 15.48 -13.26
N PRO A 19 7.49 15.10 -14.15
CA PRO A 19 6.15 14.64 -13.79
C PRO A 19 6.13 13.49 -12.77
N THR A 20 7.16 12.66 -12.76
CA THR A 20 7.35 11.54 -11.82
C THR A 20 7.58 11.95 -10.37
N VAL A 21 7.86 13.24 -10.14
CA VAL A 21 8.08 13.83 -8.83
C VAL A 21 6.91 14.69 -8.39
N LEU A 22 5.92 14.90 -9.26
CA LEU A 22 4.77 15.69 -8.88
C LEU A 22 3.80 14.89 -7.99
N PRO A 23 3.06 15.56 -7.09
CA PRO A 23 2.11 14.92 -6.18
C PRO A 23 1.08 13.98 -6.82
N ASN A 24 0.56 14.34 -8.01
CA ASN A 24 -0.43 13.60 -8.77
C ASN A 24 -0.48 14.13 -10.22
N GLY A 25 -1.30 13.50 -11.08
CA GLY A 25 -1.41 13.85 -12.50
C GLY A 25 -2.05 15.20 -12.83
N ASN A 26 -2.64 15.91 -11.86
CA ASN A 26 -3.22 17.23 -12.05
C ASN A 26 -2.17 18.35 -11.88
N TRP A 27 -1.03 18.05 -11.25
CA TRP A 27 0.04 19.01 -11.07
C TRP A 27 0.85 19.14 -12.36
N THR A 28 1.13 20.37 -12.74
CA THR A 28 2.11 20.71 -13.77
C THR A 28 3.39 21.19 -13.10
N THR A 29 4.50 21.13 -13.82
CA THR A 29 5.78 21.67 -13.34
C THR A 29 5.66 23.14 -12.90
N GLU A 30 4.91 23.94 -13.66
CA GLU A 30 4.68 25.37 -13.37
C GLU A 30 3.86 25.58 -12.09
N THR A 31 2.73 24.89 -11.95
CA THR A 31 1.87 25.01 -10.75
C THR A 31 2.58 24.50 -9.50
N ALA A 32 3.36 23.43 -9.62
CA ALA A 32 4.18 22.92 -8.52
C ALA A 32 5.28 23.90 -8.11
N GLN A 33 5.97 24.53 -9.07
CA GLN A 33 6.97 25.55 -8.78
C GLN A 33 6.34 26.76 -8.08
N ALA A 34 5.22 27.27 -8.59
CA ALA A 34 4.50 28.39 -7.99
C ALA A 34 4.05 28.08 -6.55
N ALA A 35 3.50 26.89 -6.32
CA ALA A 35 3.10 26.44 -4.99
C ALA A 35 4.29 26.29 -4.04
N LEU A 36 5.41 25.71 -4.49
CA LEU A 36 6.63 25.61 -3.69
C LEU A 36 7.20 26.99 -3.34
N HIS A 37 7.21 27.93 -4.30
CA HIS A 37 7.63 29.30 -4.04
C HIS A 37 6.76 30.00 -2.99
N SER A 38 5.44 29.77 -3.00
CA SER A 38 4.54 30.32 -1.97
C SER A 38 4.81 29.77 -0.55
N LEU A 39 5.41 28.58 -0.44
CA LEU A 39 5.85 27.97 0.81
C LEU A 39 7.29 28.38 1.20
N GLY A 40 7.96 29.20 0.39
CA GLY A 40 9.38 29.53 0.56
C GLY A 40 10.33 28.37 0.22
N TRP A 41 9.85 27.34 -0.48
CA TRP A 41 10.65 26.19 -0.88
C TRP A 41 11.17 26.37 -2.29
N SER A 42 12.44 26.05 -2.50
CA SER A 42 13.01 25.91 -3.84
C SER A 42 12.76 24.50 -4.37
N ALA A 43 12.79 24.33 -5.69
CA ALA A 43 12.73 23.01 -6.32
C ALA A 43 13.87 22.07 -5.85
N HIS A 44 15.03 22.65 -5.50
CA HIS A 44 16.14 21.93 -4.90
C HIS A 44 15.82 21.42 -3.49
N THR A 45 15.22 22.26 -2.63
CA THR A 45 14.78 21.88 -1.28
C THR A 45 13.77 20.73 -1.32
N TYR A 46 12.82 20.79 -2.26
CA TYR A 46 11.84 19.73 -2.47
C TYR A 46 12.50 18.39 -2.86
N MET A 47 13.45 18.42 -3.79
CA MET A 47 14.17 17.21 -4.19
C MET A 47 15.02 16.62 -3.06
N LEU A 48 15.70 17.47 -2.28
CA LEU A 48 16.47 17.02 -1.12
C LEU A 48 15.57 16.33 -0.09
N TRP A 49 14.40 16.91 0.20
CA TRP A 49 13.41 16.30 1.07
C TRP A 49 12.97 14.91 0.55
N ARG A 50 12.65 14.80 -0.75
CA ARG A 50 12.20 13.53 -1.35
C ARG A 50 13.31 12.48 -1.36
N MET A 51 14.53 12.86 -1.73
CA MET A 51 15.69 11.96 -1.68
C MET A 51 15.98 11.49 -0.25
N GLY A 52 15.90 12.39 0.73
CA GLY A 52 16.04 12.04 2.14
C GLY A 52 15.01 11.00 2.58
N LEU A 53 13.74 11.19 2.19
CA LEU A 53 12.67 10.24 2.48
C LEU A 53 12.93 8.86 1.86
N VAL A 54 13.37 8.83 0.59
CA VAL A 54 13.73 7.60 -0.12
C VAL A 54 14.91 6.89 0.56
N LEU A 55 15.97 7.63 0.90
CA LEU A 55 17.17 7.07 1.50
C LEU A 55 16.89 6.51 2.90
N VAL A 56 16.17 7.26 3.75
CA VAL A 56 15.76 6.79 5.07
C VAL A 56 14.92 5.52 4.96
N THR A 57 13.99 5.48 4.01
CA THR A 57 13.15 4.31 3.77
C THR A 57 13.99 3.11 3.33
N ALA A 58 14.87 3.29 2.33
CA ALA A 58 15.74 2.22 1.84
C ALA A 58 16.66 1.67 2.93
N VAL A 59 17.31 2.54 3.70
CA VAL A 59 18.16 2.16 4.84
C VAL A 59 17.35 1.39 5.88
N PHE A 60 16.13 1.84 6.18
CA PHE A 60 15.26 1.16 7.13
C PHE A 60 14.90 -0.26 6.66
N TYR A 61 14.40 -0.43 5.42
CA TYR A 61 14.00 -1.74 4.89
C TYR A 61 15.19 -2.70 4.78
N CYS A 62 16.33 -2.24 4.27
CA CYS A 62 17.55 -3.03 4.18
C CYS A 62 18.10 -3.39 5.57
N GLY A 63 18.13 -2.43 6.50
CA GLY A 63 18.59 -2.63 7.87
C GLY A 63 17.70 -3.61 8.63
N LEU A 64 16.38 -3.52 8.48
CA LEU A 64 15.44 -4.44 9.10
C LEU A 64 15.55 -5.86 8.51
N GLY A 65 15.71 -5.99 7.18
CA GLY A 65 15.96 -7.27 6.53
C GLY A 65 17.28 -7.92 6.99
N LEU A 66 18.36 -7.14 7.06
CA LEU A 66 19.65 -7.59 7.59
C LEU A 66 19.53 -8.00 9.06
N PHE A 67 18.84 -7.22 9.88
CA PHE A 67 18.62 -7.52 11.29
C PHE A 67 17.91 -8.87 11.48
N VAL A 68 16.90 -9.16 10.65
CA VAL A 68 16.19 -10.44 10.68
C VAL A 68 17.10 -11.61 10.31
N LEU A 69 17.92 -11.46 9.26
CA LEU A 69 18.92 -12.47 8.87
C LEU A 69 19.95 -12.73 9.97
N LEU A 70 20.48 -11.68 10.59
CA LEU A 70 21.47 -11.81 11.66
C LEU A 70 20.90 -12.51 12.91
N ARG A 71 19.60 -12.37 13.17
CA ARG A 71 18.92 -13.03 14.31
C ARG A 71 18.43 -14.45 13.99
N ARG A 72 18.27 -14.81 12.72
CA ARG A 72 17.74 -16.11 12.25
C ARG A 72 18.46 -16.56 10.95
N PRO A 73 19.78 -16.82 10.97
CA PRO A 73 20.53 -17.13 9.74
C PRO A 73 20.14 -18.49 9.12
N ASP A 74 19.79 -19.47 9.95
CA ASP A 74 19.48 -20.84 9.50
C ASP A 74 18.00 -21.02 9.08
N ASP A 75 17.18 -19.97 9.16
CA ASP A 75 15.76 -20.03 8.87
C ASP A 75 15.49 -19.58 7.41
N PRO A 76 15.11 -20.47 6.49
CA PRO A 76 14.85 -20.10 5.10
C PRO A 76 13.69 -19.11 4.97
N PHE A 77 12.78 -19.07 5.94
CA PHE A 77 11.71 -18.09 5.97
C PHE A 77 12.21 -16.68 6.33
N ALA A 78 13.26 -16.57 7.15
CA ALA A 78 13.91 -15.30 7.45
C ALA A 78 14.57 -14.69 6.21
N LEU A 79 15.16 -15.54 5.34
CA LEU A 79 15.68 -15.10 4.04
C LEU A 79 14.57 -14.60 3.12
N LEU A 80 13.45 -15.32 3.02
CA LEU A 80 12.29 -14.88 2.24
C LEU A 80 11.80 -13.51 2.74
N LEU A 81 11.68 -13.32 4.05
CA LEU A 81 11.28 -12.04 4.63
C LEU A 81 12.27 -10.94 4.27
N ALA A 82 13.57 -11.17 4.46
CA ALA A 82 14.60 -10.17 4.18
C ALA A 82 14.62 -9.77 2.69
N LEU A 83 14.54 -10.74 1.78
CA LEU A 83 14.41 -10.47 0.34
C LEU A 83 13.14 -9.66 0.04
N SER A 84 12.02 -10.04 0.66
CA SER A 84 10.76 -9.29 0.50
C SER A 84 10.91 -7.85 0.98
N MET A 85 11.63 -7.60 2.08
CA MET A 85 11.88 -6.24 2.56
C MET A 85 12.72 -5.42 1.60
N VAL A 86 13.78 -5.99 1.04
CA VAL A 86 14.65 -5.28 0.09
C VAL A 86 13.89 -4.95 -1.20
N PHE A 87 13.20 -5.92 -1.79
CA PHE A 87 12.44 -5.71 -3.02
C PHE A 87 11.25 -4.78 -2.81
N PHE A 88 10.52 -4.93 -1.71
CA PHE A 88 9.39 -4.06 -1.40
C PHE A 88 9.85 -2.65 -1.02
N GLY A 89 10.97 -2.51 -0.30
CA GLY A 89 11.57 -1.20 -0.02
C GLY A 89 12.02 -0.49 -1.30
N ALA A 90 12.64 -1.22 -2.23
CA ALA A 90 12.99 -0.66 -3.54
C ALA A 90 11.73 -0.27 -4.34
N TRP A 91 10.70 -1.12 -4.35
CA TRP A 91 9.43 -0.84 -5.04
C TRP A 91 8.63 0.31 -4.42
N ALA A 92 8.64 0.44 -3.10
CA ALA A 92 7.92 1.49 -2.36
C ALA A 92 8.58 2.88 -2.50
N THR A 93 9.79 2.93 -3.06
CA THR A 93 10.48 4.16 -3.43
C THR A 93 10.34 4.44 -4.93
N ASP A 94 10.94 5.52 -5.42
CA ASP A 94 10.86 5.88 -6.84
C ASP A 94 11.71 4.99 -7.78
N ALA A 95 12.32 3.91 -7.27
CA ALA A 95 13.28 3.12 -8.04
C ALA A 95 12.72 2.55 -9.37
N PRO A 96 11.50 1.96 -9.43
CA PRO A 96 10.90 1.56 -10.71
C PRO A 96 10.78 2.72 -11.70
N GLN A 97 10.34 3.89 -11.24
CA GLN A 97 10.14 5.07 -12.06
C GLN A 97 11.47 5.62 -12.60
N VAL A 98 12.53 5.59 -11.78
CA VAL A 98 13.88 5.96 -12.20
C VAL A 98 14.44 4.98 -13.22
N LEU A 99 14.27 3.67 -12.99
CA LEU A 99 14.74 2.63 -13.90
C LEU A 99 14.05 2.74 -15.26
N ALA A 100 12.74 3.01 -15.29
CA ALA A 100 11.97 3.17 -16.52
C ALA A 100 12.50 4.30 -17.42
N GLN A 101 13.19 5.31 -16.87
CA GLN A 101 13.77 6.40 -17.66
C GLN A 101 15.02 5.99 -18.44
N TRP A 102 15.55 4.77 -18.25
CA TRP A 102 16.77 4.31 -18.94
C TRP A 102 16.48 3.66 -20.30
N GLY A 103 15.29 3.90 -20.86
CA GLY A 103 14.81 3.29 -22.09
C GLY A 103 14.27 1.88 -21.88
N ALA A 104 14.06 1.14 -22.98
CA ALA A 104 13.35 -0.14 -22.97
C ALA A 104 13.96 -1.20 -22.02
N GLY A 105 15.29 -1.23 -21.86
CA GLY A 105 15.95 -2.12 -20.90
C GLY A 105 15.64 -1.75 -19.45
N GLY A 106 15.61 -0.45 -19.14
CA GLY A 106 15.26 0.08 -17.83
C GLY A 106 13.79 -0.16 -17.46
N GLU A 107 12.88 -0.02 -18.42
CA GLU A 107 11.45 -0.35 -18.23
C GLU A 107 11.26 -1.82 -17.83
N ARG A 108 11.98 -2.75 -18.48
CA ARG A 108 11.94 -4.17 -18.11
C ARG A 108 12.49 -4.43 -16.71
N LEU A 109 13.56 -3.75 -16.32
CA LEU A 109 14.12 -3.85 -14.97
C LEU A 109 13.15 -3.30 -13.91
N ALA A 110 12.53 -2.15 -14.18
CA ALA A 110 11.52 -1.54 -13.31
C ALA A 110 10.33 -2.48 -13.08
N TYR A 111 9.85 -3.09 -14.17
CA TYR A 111 8.73 -4.00 -14.12
C TYR A 111 9.09 -5.34 -13.46
N GLY A 112 10.29 -5.85 -13.73
CA GLY A 112 10.84 -7.02 -13.04
C GLY A 112 10.97 -6.82 -11.54
N LEU A 113 11.50 -5.67 -11.12
CA LEU A 113 11.60 -5.28 -9.71
C LEU A 113 10.22 -5.25 -9.04
N SER A 114 9.25 -4.61 -9.70
CA SER A 114 7.87 -4.51 -9.20
C SER A 114 7.22 -5.89 -9.08
N THR A 115 7.35 -6.71 -10.13
CA THR A 115 6.80 -8.06 -10.17
C THR A 115 7.40 -8.95 -9.07
N LEU A 116 8.72 -8.88 -8.86
CA LEU A 116 9.43 -9.58 -7.79
C LEU A 116 8.93 -9.15 -6.41
N ALA A 117 8.79 -7.85 -6.17
CA ALA A 117 8.27 -7.34 -4.90
C ALA A 117 6.88 -7.90 -4.58
N TYR A 118 5.94 -7.85 -5.54
CA TYR A 118 4.59 -8.37 -5.35
C TYR A 118 4.53 -9.89 -5.20
N GLY A 119 5.31 -10.64 -5.99
CA GLY A 119 5.28 -12.10 -5.88
C GLY A 119 5.92 -12.61 -4.58
N LEU A 120 6.99 -11.96 -4.10
CA LEU A 120 7.55 -12.25 -2.78
C LEU A 120 6.51 -12.02 -1.66
N LEU A 121 5.66 -10.99 -1.78
CA LEU A 121 4.53 -10.80 -0.86
C LEU A 121 3.47 -11.91 -0.95
N ILE A 122 3.19 -12.45 -2.13
CA ILE A 122 2.31 -13.62 -2.29
C ILE A 122 2.90 -14.82 -1.57
N PHE A 123 4.21 -15.08 -1.75
CA PHE A 123 4.91 -16.15 -1.04
C PHE A 123 4.89 -15.95 0.47
N LEU A 124 5.14 -14.74 0.96
CA LEU A 124 5.00 -14.41 2.38
C LEU A 124 3.59 -14.72 2.88
N THR A 125 2.55 -14.32 2.14
CA THR A 125 1.14 -14.55 2.52
C THR A 125 0.82 -16.04 2.63
N VAL A 126 1.38 -16.89 1.78
CA VAL A 126 1.09 -18.32 1.79
C VAL A 126 1.94 -19.09 2.81
N LEU A 127 3.23 -18.73 2.94
CA LEU A 127 4.20 -19.47 3.72
C LEU A 127 4.23 -19.04 5.20
N PHE A 128 3.84 -17.80 5.51
CA PHE A 128 3.80 -17.28 6.87
C PHE A 128 2.92 -18.14 7.80
N PRO A 129 3.31 -18.37 9.06
CA PRO A 129 4.55 -17.90 9.73
C PRO A 129 5.74 -18.87 9.67
N ASP A 130 5.52 -20.13 9.31
CA ASP A 130 6.52 -21.21 9.51
C ASP A 130 7.22 -21.67 8.23
N GLY A 131 7.06 -20.97 7.11
CA GLY A 131 7.68 -21.35 5.83
C GLY A 131 7.04 -22.57 5.15
N ARG A 132 5.85 -23.01 5.58
CA ARG A 132 5.19 -24.21 5.06
C ARG A 132 3.90 -23.88 4.33
N PHE A 133 3.66 -24.56 3.21
CA PHE A 133 2.40 -24.50 2.48
C PHE A 133 1.29 -25.25 3.22
N VAL A 134 0.44 -24.52 3.92
CA VAL A 134 -0.73 -25.06 4.62
C VAL A 134 -1.93 -24.17 4.31
N PRO A 135 -3.05 -24.72 3.82
CA PRO A 135 -3.23 -26.10 3.35
C PRO A 135 -2.40 -26.46 2.11
N ARG A 136 -2.30 -27.74 1.76
CA ARG A 136 -1.50 -28.22 0.61
C ARG A 136 -1.89 -27.58 -0.72
N TRP A 137 -3.15 -27.18 -0.91
CA TRP A 137 -3.62 -26.52 -2.13
C TRP A 137 -2.96 -25.14 -2.35
N THR A 138 -2.47 -24.50 -1.28
CA THR A 138 -1.77 -23.20 -1.40
C THR A 138 -0.45 -23.29 -2.18
N ARG A 139 0.09 -24.51 -2.38
CA ARG A 139 1.23 -24.73 -3.29
C ARG A 139 0.90 -24.28 -4.71
N TRP A 140 -0.34 -24.48 -5.15
CA TRP A 140 -0.79 -24.04 -6.47
C TRP A 140 -0.84 -22.52 -6.58
N ILE A 141 -1.11 -21.79 -5.49
CA ILE A 141 -0.98 -20.33 -5.47
C ILE A 141 0.47 -19.93 -5.70
N GLY A 142 1.43 -20.60 -5.05
CA GLY A 142 2.86 -20.34 -5.25
C GLY A 142 3.29 -20.61 -6.70
N ILE A 143 2.88 -21.75 -7.27
CA ILE A 143 3.19 -22.11 -8.66
C ILE A 143 2.57 -21.12 -9.64
N LEU A 144 1.27 -20.81 -9.49
CA LEU A 144 0.56 -19.88 -10.36
C LEU A 144 1.10 -18.46 -10.19
N GLY A 145 1.45 -18.06 -8.98
CA GLY A 145 2.12 -16.80 -8.68
C GLY A 145 3.46 -16.69 -9.42
N THR A 146 4.32 -17.70 -9.33
CA THR A 146 5.58 -17.74 -10.10
C THR A 146 5.32 -17.69 -11.60
N ALA A 147 4.36 -18.46 -12.12
CA ALA A 147 4.03 -18.45 -13.54
C ALA A 147 3.56 -17.07 -14.00
N VAL A 148 2.72 -16.40 -13.20
CA VAL A 148 2.29 -15.01 -13.45
C VAL A 148 3.49 -14.07 -13.42
N MET A 149 4.42 -14.21 -12.48
CA MET A 149 5.62 -13.38 -12.44
C MET A 149 6.50 -13.56 -13.68
N VAL A 150 6.74 -14.81 -14.09
CA VAL A 150 7.53 -15.13 -15.28
C VAL A 150 6.85 -14.57 -16.53
N TYR A 151 5.55 -14.81 -16.70
CA TYR A 151 4.78 -14.27 -17.81
C TYR A 151 4.76 -12.75 -17.81
N ALA A 152 4.61 -12.12 -16.65
CA ALA A 152 4.63 -10.67 -16.53
C ALA A 152 5.98 -10.09 -17.00
N VAL A 153 7.10 -10.69 -16.58
CA VAL A 153 8.45 -10.19 -16.93
C VAL A 153 8.82 -10.43 -18.40
N PHE A 154 8.51 -11.62 -18.94
CA PHE A 154 8.99 -12.03 -20.27
C PHE A 154 7.92 -11.96 -21.37
N GLY A 155 6.64 -12.04 -21.01
CA GLY A 155 5.51 -12.12 -21.95
C GLY A 155 4.83 -10.79 -22.26
N VAL A 156 5.06 -9.73 -21.47
CA VAL A 156 4.44 -8.41 -21.68
C VAL A 156 5.35 -7.53 -22.55
N PRO A 157 4.95 -7.15 -23.78
CA PRO A 157 5.82 -6.43 -24.72
C PRO A 157 6.16 -4.99 -24.28
N HIS A 158 5.24 -4.32 -23.57
CA HIS A 158 5.39 -2.92 -23.12
C HIS A 158 5.05 -2.79 -21.62
N PRO A 159 6.05 -2.84 -20.73
CA PRO A 159 5.84 -2.81 -19.28
C PRO A 159 5.34 -1.48 -18.71
N THR A 160 5.35 -0.41 -19.52
CA THR A 160 4.90 0.94 -19.11
C THR A 160 3.39 1.13 -19.14
N ARG A 161 2.64 0.19 -19.73
CA ARG A 161 1.19 0.19 -19.63
C ARG A 161 0.78 -0.43 -18.30
N PRO A 162 -0.28 0.07 -17.63
CA PRO A 162 -0.83 -0.60 -16.47
C PRO A 162 -1.04 -2.08 -16.80
N PRO A 163 -0.72 -3.00 -15.87
CA PRO A 163 -0.83 -4.42 -16.14
C PRO A 163 -2.22 -4.72 -16.67
N ALA A 164 -2.30 -5.58 -17.68
CA ALA A 164 -3.58 -5.92 -18.29
C ALA A 164 -4.59 -6.30 -17.19
N ALA A 165 -5.84 -5.82 -17.29
CA ALA A 165 -6.87 -6.08 -16.28
C ALA A 165 -6.95 -7.56 -15.82
N PRO A 166 -6.75 -8.56 -16.70
CA PRO A 166 -6.67 -9.97 -16.29
C PRO A 166 -5.51 -10.29 -15.34
N ILE A 167 -4.32 -9.68 -15.51
CA ILE A 167 -3.16 -9.88 -14.63
C ILE A 167 -3.46 -9.29 -13.24
N VAL A 168 -4.04 -8.10 -13.19
CA VAL A 168 -4.44 -7.46 -11.93
C VAL A 168 -5.50 -8.30 -11.22
N ALA A 169 -6.53 -8.74 -11.94
CA ALA A 169 -7.59 -9.59 -11.41
C ALA A 169 -7.02 -10.92 -10.88
N LEU A 170 -6.16 -11.60 -11.65
CA LEU A 170 -5.53 -12.86 -11.25
C LEU A 170 -4.65 -12.68 -10.01
N THR A 171 -3.83 -11.64 -9.97
CA THR A 171 -2.98 -11.32 -8.82
C THR A 171 -3.83 -11.04 -7.57
N SER A 172 -4.94 -10.30 -7.74
CA SER A 172 -5.89 -10.03 -6.66
C SER A 172 -6.54 -11.32 -6.15
N LEU A 173 -6.94 -12.22 -7.05
CA LEU A 173 -7.47 -13.53 -6.69
C LEU A 173 -6.44 -14.39 -5.94
N LEU A 174 -5.17 -14.34 -6.32
CA LEU A 174 -4.09 -15.04 -5.61
C LEU A 174 -3.90 -14.51 -4.19
N PHE A 175 -3.95 -13.18 -3.99
CA PHE A 175 -3.91 -12.60 -2.65
C PHE A 175 -5.13 -12.99 -1.80
N LEU A 176 -6.33 -12.97 -2.38
CA LEU A 176 -7.55 -13.39 -1.69
C LEU A 176 -7.52 -14.88 -1.32
N ALA A 177 -7.03 -15.73 -2.22
CA ALA A 177 -6.84 -17.14 -1.96
C ALA A 177 -5.78 -17.37 -0.86
N GLY A 178 -4.67 -16.63 -0.90
CA GLY A 178 -3.64 -16.64 0.15
C GLY A 178 -4.21 -16.24 1.51
N ALA A 179 -5.01 -15.19 1.56
CA ALA A 179 -5.70 -14.74 2.77
C ALA A 179 -6.70 -15.81 3.28
N ALA A 180 -7.45 -16.47 2.40
CA ALA A 180 -8.31 -17.59 2.78
C ALA A 180 -7.51 -18.77 3.36
N GLY A 181 -6.33 -19.07 2.79
CA GLY A 181 -5.37 -20.03 3.34
C GLY A 181 -4.91 -19.65 4.75
N GLN A 182 -4.60 -18.37 4.99
CA GLN A 182 -4.23 -17.86 6.31
C GLN A 182 -5.38 -17.97 7.32
N VAL A 183 -6.62 -17.68 6.92
CA VAL A 183 -7.80 -17.85 7.77
C VAL A 183 -8.01 -19.32 8.12
N PHE A 184 -7.83 -20.24 7.16
CA PHE A 184 -7.89 -21.68 7.42
C PHE A 184 -6.82 -22.10 8.43
N ARG A 185 -5.55 -21.69 8.23
CA ARG A 185 -4.46 -21.98 9.17
C ARG A 185 -4.79 -21.46 10.55
N TYR A 186 -5.24 -20.22 10.67
CA TYR A 186 -5.59 -19.60 11.95
C TYR A 186 -6.68 -20.39 12.70
N ARG A 187 -7.73 -20.86 12.00
CA ARG A 187 -8.87 -21.55 12.63
C ARG A 187 -8.61 -23.02 12.92
N VAL A 188 -7.96 -23.74 12.01
CA VAL A 188 -7.91 -25.21 12.03
C VAL A 188 -6.58 -25.74 12.57
N VAL A 189 -5.46 -25.17 12.17
CA VAL A 189 -4.12 -25.78 12.36
C VAL A 189 -3.25 -25.00 13.35
N GLY A 190 -3.45 -23.69 13.46
CA GLY A 190 -2.50 -22.78 14.09
C GLY A 190 -2.37 -23.01 15.60
N THR A 191 -1.12 -23.11 16.06
CA THR A 191 -0.79 -23.09 17.49
C THR A 191 -1.12 -21.74 18.12
N ALA A 192 -1.19 -21.66 19.45
CA ALA A 192 -1.47 -20.40 20.17
C ALA A 192 -0.52 -19.26 19.75
N VAL A 193 0.77 -19.57 19.57
CA VAL A 193 1.79 -18.61 19.14
C VAL A 193 1.55 -18.16 17.69
N GLN A 194 1.28 -19.09 16.77
CA GLN A 194 1.04 -18.77 15.35
C GLN A 194 -0.21 -17.92 15.16
N ARG A 195 -1.29 -18.24 15.90
CA ARG A 195 -2.52 -17.43 15.89
C ARG A 195 -2.22 -16.00 16.33
N GLN A 196 -1.36 -15.83 17.32
CA GLN A 196 -0.95 -14.51 17.77
C GLN A 196 -0.09 -13.80 16.72
N GLN A 197 0.89 -14.47 16.11
CA GLN A 197 1.67 -13.91 14.98
C GLN A 197 0.77 -13.42 13.84
N THR A 198 -0.22 -14.22 13.41
CA THR A 198 -1.19 -13.82 12.39
C THR A 198 -2.02 -12.61 12.82
N LYS A 199 -2.46 -12.57 14.09
CA LYS A 199 -3.20 -11.43 14.65
C LYS A 199 -2.38 -10.13 14.62
N TRP A 200 -1.10 -10.19 14.96
CA TRP A 200 -0.20 -9.04 14.92
C TRP A 200 -0.03 -8.49 13.51
N VAL A 201 0.27 -9.37 12.55
CA VAL A 201 0.43 -8.98 11.15
C VAL A 201 -0.87 -8.45 10.58
N LEU A 202 -1.99 -9.11 10.85
CA LEU A 202 -3.32 -8.64 10.43
C LEU A 202 -3.63 -7.27 11.01
N GLY A 203 -3.30 -7.03 12.29
CA GLY A 203 -3.47 -5.71 12.91
C GLY A 203 -2.67 -4.61 12.24
N ALA A 204 -1.41 -4.89 11.90
CA ALA A 204 -0.57 -3.94 11.18
C ALA A 204 -1.07 -3.66 9.77
N ILE A 205 -1.52 -4.69 9.04
CA ILE A 205 -2.14 -4.53 7.71
C ILE A 205 -3.41 -3.69 7.81
N LEU A 206 -4.29 -3.96 8.78
CA LEU A 206 -5.54 -3.23 8.93
C LEU A 206 -5.34 -1.79 9.39
N LEU A 207 -4.37 -1.54 10.27
CA LEU A 207 -3.98 -0.20 10.66
C LEU A 207 -3.45 0.58 9.45
N ASN A 208 -2.57 -0.06 8.66
CA ASN A 208 -2.03 0.50 7.45
C ASN A 208 -3.15 0.85 6.45
N LEU A 209 -4.04 -0.10 6.16
CA LEU A 209 -5.18 0.12 5.25
C LEU A 209 -6.12 1.23 5.73
N ALA A 210 -6.45 1.27 7.03
CA ALA A 210 -7.32 2.32 7.58
C ALA A 210 -6.69 3.71 7.43
N PHE A 211 -5.41 3.83 7.74
CA PHE A 211 -4.71 5.10 7.66
C PHE A 211 -4.53 5.56 6.21
N GLN A 212 -4.18 4.64 5.30
CA GLN A 212 -4.14 4.92 3.87
C GLN A 212 -5.51 5.36 3.35
N LEU A 213 -6.58 4.66 3.71
CA LEU A 213 -7.94 5.01 3.31
C LEU A 213 -8.33 6.40 3.82
N GLY A 214 -8.08 6.68 5.10
CA GLY A 214 -8.35 7.99 5.71
C GLY A 214 -7.62 9.13 4.99
N LEU A 215 -6.31 8.97 4.74
CA LEU A 215 -5.54 9.98 4.00
C LEU A 215 -6.02 10.16 2.56
N ASN A 216 -6.40 9.07 1.88
CA ASN A 216 -6.92 9.17 0.51
C ASN A 216 -8.31 9.83 0.45
N ILE A 217 -9.18 9.59 1.43
CA ILE A 217 -10.48 10.27 1.53
C ILE A 217 -10.28 11.77 1.74
N ILE A 218 -9.36 12.16 2.63
CA ILE A 218 -9.04 13.57 2.86
C ILE A 218 -8.44 14.20 1.59
N TYR A 219 -7.52 13.50 0.92
CA TYR A 219 -6.89 13.97 -0.32
C TYR A 219 -7.83 14.03 -1.53
N ALA A 220 -8.96 13.31 -1.50
CA ALA A 220 -9.97 13.40 -2.54
C ALA A 220 -10.76 14.73 -2.49
N ASN A 221 -10.64 15.50 -1.39
CA ASN A 221 -11.28 16.80 -1.26
C ASN A 221 -10.58 17.84 -2.17
N PRO A 222 -11.29 18.51 -3.10
CA PRO A 222 -10.69 19.50 -4.01
C PRO A 222 -10.04 20.69 -3.31
N VAL A 223 -10.51 21.07 -2.11
CA VAL A 223 -9.92 22.14 -1.30
C VAL A 223 -8.55 21.71 -0.75
N VAL A 224 -8.44 20.45 -0.35
CA VAL A 224 -7.20 19.89 0.21
C VAL A 224 -6.19 19.55 -0.89
N ASN A 225 -6.68 19.17 -2.08
CA ASN A 225 -5.87 18.88 -3.26
C ASN A 225 -5.86 20.05 -4.26
N ALA A 226 -5.98 21.28 -3.75
CA ALA A 226 -5.87 22.50 -4.55
C ALA A 226 -4.45 22.63 -5.14
N LEU A 227 -4.34 23.24 -6.33
CA LEU A 227 -3.07 23.48 -7.01
C LEU A 227 -2.38 24.75 -6.47
N ASP A 228 -2.25 24.85 -5.15
CA ASP A 228 -1.70 25.99 -4.44
C ASP A 228 -0.68 25.55 -3.36
N GLY A 229 -0.13 26.52 -2.61
CA GLY A 229 0.81 26.22 -1.53
C GLY A 229 0.26 25.28 -0.46
N GLN A 230 -1.02 25.41 -0.09
CA GLN A 230 -1.63 24.57 0.94
C GLN A 230 -1.80 23.12 0.47
N GLY A 231 -2.26 22.92 -0.77
CA GLY A 231 -2.38 21.59 -1.36
C GLY A 231 -1.02 20.92 -1.57
N MET A 232 0.01 21.69 -1.94
CA MET A 232 1.39 21.18 -1.98
C MET A 232 1.85 20.73 -0.58
N LEU A 233 1.66 21.57 0.45
CA LEU A 233 2.02 21.22 1.83
C LEU A 233 1.32 19.94 2.30
N PHE A 234 0.03 19.81 2.01
CA PHE A 234 -0.72 18.60 2.34
C PHE A 234 -0.18 17.38 1.60
N SER A 235 0.20 17.50 0.32
CA SER A 235 0.82 16.41 -0.42
C SER A 235 2.14 15.95 0.20
N LEU A 236 3.00 16.88 0.65
CA LEU A 236 4.25 16.57 1.35
C LEU A 236 3.99 15.77 2.63
N LEU A 237 3.04 16.25 3.45
CA LEU A 237 2.66 15.59 4.69
C LEU A 237 2.07 14.21 4.41
N ARG A 238 1.13 14.10 3.46
CA ARG A 238 0.52 12.85 3.05
C ARG A 238 1.58 11.84 2.62
N THR A 239 2.51 12.25 1.75
CA THR A 239 3.57 11.37 1.24
C THR A 239 4.44 10.86 2.38
N THR A 240 4.88 11.76 3.28
CA THR A 240 5.66 11.39 4.48
C THR A 240 4.91 10.38 5.34
N MET A 241 3.64 10.66 5.64
CA MET A 241 2.80 9.85 6.51
C MET A 241 2.52 8.47 5.90
N LEU A 242 2.29 8.39 4.59
CA LEU A 242 2.10 7.11 3.88
C LEU A 242 3.38 6.27 3.94
N THR A 243 4.56 6.87 3.74
CA THR A 243 5.85 6.18 3.86
C THR A 243 6.03 5.62 5.27
N LEU A 244 5.80 6.42 6.31
CA LEU A 244 5.93 6.00 7.71
C LEU A 244 4.97 4.87 8.08
N VAL A 245 3.72 4.93 7.62
CA VAL A 245 2.73 3.91 7.94
C VAL A 245 3.00 2.59 7.20
N THR A 246 3.59 2.64 6.01
CA THR A 246 3.98 1.45 5.24
C THR A 246 5.03 0.62 5.99
N VAL A 247 5.90 1.25 6.77
CA VAL A 247 6.90 0.59 7.62
C VAL A 247 6.30 -0.25 8.77
N THR A 248 5.04 -0.01 9.14
CA THR A 248 4.39 -0.74 10.25
C THR A 248 4.23 -2.24 9.95
N VAL A 249 3.94 -2.60 8.69
CA VAL A 249 3.77 -4.00 8.27
C VAL A 249 5.06 -4.82 8.36
N PRO A 250 6.19 -4.40 7.76
CA PRO A 250 7.45 -5.12 7.91
C PRO A 250 7.91 -5.17 9.36
N LEU A 251 7.72 -4.11 10.16
CA LEU A 251 7.99 -4.16 11.60
C LEU A 251 7.19 -5.25 12.31
N ALA A 252 5.89 -5.35 12.03
CA ALA A 252 5.03 -6.39 12.60
C ALA A 252 5.42 -7.80 12.15
N LEU A 253 5.81 -7.98 10.88
CA LEU A 253 6.32 -9.25 10.36
C LEU A 253 7.62 -9.65 11.07
N SER A 254 8.58 -8.73 11.19
CA SER A 254 9.83 -8.95 11.90
C SER A 254 9.59 -9.28 13.37
N ALA A 255 8.76 -8.51 14.06
CA ALA A 255 8.40 -8.77 15.46
C ALA A 255 7.70 -10.13 15.64
N ALA A 256 6.80 -10.49 14.72
CA ALA A 256 6.11 -11.78 14.73
C ALA A 256 7.08 -12.96 14.60
N ILE A 257 8.03 -12.88 13.66
CA ILE A 257 9.01 -13.95 13.42
C ILE A 257 10.04 -14.05 14.55
N LEU A 258 10.49 -12.91 15.07
CA LEU A 258 11.42 -12.82 16.19
C LEU A 258 10.76 -13.11 17.55
N ARG A 259 9.43 -13.31 17.60
CA ARG A 259 8.64 -13.68 18.78
C ARG A 259 8.72 -12.68 19.95
N TYR A 260 8.86 -11.38 19.67
CA TYR A 260 8.88 -10.36 20.73
C TYR A 260 7.49 -10.21 21.39
N ARG A 261 7.41 -10.47 22.70
CA ARG A 261 6.30 -10.17 23.64
C ARG A 261 4.89 -10.12 23.01
N LEU A 262 4.47 -11.25 22.41
CA LEU A 262 3.23 -11.36 21.63
C LEU A 262 1.93 -11.19 22.45
N TRP A 263 1.95 -11.16 23.79
CA TRP A 263 0.78 -11.41 24.65
C TRP A 263 -0.09 -10.18 25.00
N ASP A 264 0.43 -8.95 25.04
CA ASP A 264 -0.30 -7.80 25.63
C ASP A 264 -1.14 -6.94 24.65
N ILE A 265 -1.15 -7.24 23.35
CA ILE A 265 -1.67 -6.31 22.32
C ILE A 265 -3.11 -6.60 21.87
N GLY A 266 -3.77 -7.61 22.44
CA GLY A 266 -5.13 -8.02 22.06
C GLY A 266 -6.16 -6.88 22.11
N VAL A 267 -6.00 -5.92 23.02
CA VAL A 267 -6.89 -4.74 23.16
C VAL A 267 -6.74 -3.76 21.99
N ILE A 268 -5.50 -3.47 21.57
CA ILE A 268 -5.22 -2.55 20.46
C ILE A 268 -5.76 -3.16 19.16
N LEU A 269 -5.51 -4.46 18.94
CA LEU A 269 -5.99 -5.16 17.74
C LEU A 269 -7.52 -5.12 17.60
N ARG A 270 -8.26 -5.32 18.70
CA ARG A 270 -9.73 -5.25 18.69
C ARG A 270 -10.20 -3.86 18.26
N LYS A 271 -9.62 -2.81 18.84
CA LYS A 271 -9.97 -1.43 18.49
C LYS A 271 -9.63 -1.15 17.02
N THR A 272 -8.44 -1.51 16.56
CA THR A 272 -8.03 -1.34 15.16
C THR A 272 -8.98 -2.07 14.20
N LEU A 273 -9.31 -3.34 14.44
CA LEU A 273 -10.25 -4.11 13.62
C LEU A 273 -11.61 -3.43 13.49
N VAL A 274 -12.18 -2.99 14.61
CA VAL A 274 -13.49 -2.31 14.65
C VAL A 274 -13.44 -1.02 13.84
N TYR A 275 -12.42 -0.17 14.08
CA TYR A 275 -12.32 1.11 13.41
C TYR A 275 -11.96 0.99 11.92
N THR A 276 -11.09 0.05 11.54
CA THR A 276 -10.77 -0.20 10.13
C THR A 276 -11.99 -0.71 9.36
N LEU A 277 -12.70 -1.72 9.89
CA LEU A 277 -13.87 -2.27 9.20
C LEU A 277 -15.01 -1.26 9.13
N LEU A 278 -15.22 -0.48 10.19
CA LEU A 278 -16.18 0.62 10.21
C LEU A 278 -15.85 1.69 9.16
N SER A 279 -14.57 2.08 9.08
CA SER A 279 -14.12 3.11 8.12
C SER A 279 -14.22 2.62 6.68
N ALA A 280 -13.84 1.36 6.41
CA ALA A 280 -13.95 0.74 5.09
C ALA A 280 -15.41 0.67 4.63
N LEU A 281 -16.30 0.29 5.55
CA LEU A 281 -17.73 0.22 5.26
C LEU A 281 -18.33 1.63 5.08
N LEU A 282 -17.91 2.61 5.88
CA LEU A 282 -18.31 4.01 5.71
C LEU A 282 -17.87 4.54 4.33
N ALA A 283 -16.62 4.26 3.94
CA ALA A 283 -16.12 4.61 2.62
C ALA A 283 -16.93 3.91 1.51
N LEU A 284 -17.25 2.62 1.67
CA LEU A 284 -18.05 1.88 0.69
C LEU A 284 -19.47 2.47 0.56
N VAL A 285 -20.11 2.84 1.67
CA VAL A 285 -21.42 3.50 1.63
C VAL A 285 -21.31 4.89 1.01
N TYR A 286 -20.27 5.65 1.35
CA TYR A 286 -20.00 6.95 0.75
C TYR A 286 -19.84 6.83 -0.77
N PHE A 287 -18.87 6.05 -1.25
CA PHE A 287 -18.62 5.85 -2.68
C PHE A 287 -19.81 5.20 -3.39
N GLY A 288 -20.44 4.20 -2.77
CA GLY A 288 -21.62 3.54 -3.31
C GLY A 288 -22.80 4.50 -3.47
N SER A 289 -23.02 5.37 -2.49
CA SER A 289 -24.06 6.41 -2.59
C SER A 289 -23.75 7.42 -3.68
N VAL A 290 -22.51 7.94 -3.75
CA VAL A 290 -22.07 8.86 -4.80
C VAL A 290 -22.27 8.25 -6.19
N VAL A 291 -21.85 7.00 -6.41
CA VAL A 291 -21.99 6.31 -7.71
C VAL A 291 -23.46 6.03 -8.04
N LEU A 292 -24.27 5.60 -7.07
CA LEU A 292 -25.71 5.37 -7.28
C LEU A 292 -26.44 6.67 -7.62
N LEU A 293 -26.17 7.74 -6.89
CA LEU A 293 -26.77 9.05 -7.13
C LEU A 293 -26.30 9.66 -8.45
N GLN A 294 -25.03 9.48 -8.82
CA GLN A 294 -24.52 9.83 -10.15
C GLN A 294 -25.20 9.02 -11.26
N ASN A 295 -25.50 7.73 -11.07
CA ASN A 295 -26.18 6.92 -12.09
C ASN A 295 -27.70 7.20 -12.19
N VAL A 296 -28.35 7.54 -11.08
CA VAL A 296 -29.79 7.86 -11.04
C VAL A 296 -30.06 9.25 -11.59
N ILE A 297 -29.13 10.20 -11.37
CA ILE A 297 -29.32 11.61 -11.71
C ILE A 297 -28.54 11.98 -12.99
N GLY A 298 -27.48 11.24 -13.31
CA GLY A 298 -26.57 11.46 -14.45
C GLY A 298 -26.96 10.69 -15.71
N ARG A 299 -28.14 10.99 -16.26
CA ARG A 299 -28.36 10.94 -17.71
C ARG A 299 -28.82 12.26 -18.31
N THR A 300 -29.01 13.31 -17.52
CA THR A 300 -29.64 14.55 -18.00
C THR A 300 -29.02 15.86 -17.51
N ALA A 301 -27.89 15.86 -16.81
CA ALA A 301 -27.26 17.11 -16.36
C ALA A 301 -25.74 17.07 -16.50
N ASP A 302 -25.20 17.93 -17.37
CA ASP A 302 -23.76 18.20 -17.55
C ASP A 302 -23.13 18.94 -16.35
N GLU A 303 -23.94 19.39 -15.38
CA GLU A 303 -23.48 19.99 -14.12
C GLU A 303 -24.10 19.28 -12.91
N GLN A 304 -23.29 19.01 -11.88
CA GLN A 304 -23.74 18.34 -10.65
C GLN A 304 -24.68 19.26 -9.85
N PRO A 305 -26.00 19.00 -9.79
CA PRO A 305 -26.91 19.85 -9.03
C PRO A 305 -26.58 19.79 -7.53
N PRO A 306 -26.57 20.92 -6.80
CA PRO A 306 -26.33 20.96 -5.34
C PRO A 306 -27.22 19.99 -4.55
N LEU A 307 -28.41 19.72 -5.07
CA LEU A 307 -29.40 18.81 -4.49
C LEU A 307 -28.92 17.35 -4.42
N VAL A 308 -28.08 16.92 -5.37
CA VAL A 308 -27.48 15.58 -5.40
C VAL A 308 -26.51 15.39 -4.24
N ILE A 309 -25.68 16.40 -3.98
CA ILE A 309 -24.71 16.38 -2.89
C ILE A 309 -25.44 16.34 -1.54
N VAL A 310 -26.51 17.13 -1.39
CA VAL A 310 -27.32 17.18 -0.15
C VAL A 310 -28.03 15.85 0.11
N LEU A 311 -28.68 15.26 -0.89
CA LEU A 311 -29.35 13.95 -0.77
C LEU A 311 -28.36 12.82 -0.50
N SER A 312 -27.20 12.81 -1.17
CA SER A 312 -26.13 11.85 -0.92
C SER A 312 -25.66 11.91 0.53
N THR A 313 -25.41 13.12 1.04
CA THR A 313 -24.94 13.36 2.41
C THR A 313 -25.97 12.89 3.45
N LEU A 314 -27.27 13.17 3.23
CA LEU A 314 -28.37 12.73 4.11
C LEU A 314 -28.51 11.21 4.17
N VAL A 315 -28.41 10.52 3.03
CA VAL A 315 -28.46 9.05 2.97
C VAL A 315 -27.29 8.42 3.70
N ILE A 316 -26.07 8.96 3.53
CA ILE A 316 -24.88 8.50 4.25
C ILE A 316 -25.07 8.67 5.76
N ALA A 317 -25.54 9.83 6.21
CA ALA A 317 -25.76 10.11 7.62
C ALA A 317 -26.80 9.16 8.24
N ALA A 318 -27.89 8.86 7.52
CA ALA A 318 -28.93 7.94 7.96
C ALA A 318 -28.43 6.48 8.07
N LEU A 319 -27.58 6.04 7.13
CA LEU A 319 -27.07 4.67 7.08
C LEU A 319 -25.89 4.40 8.03
N PHE A 320 -25.18 5.44 8.48
CA PHE A 320 -23.96 5.30 9.28
C PHE A 320 -24.20 4.57 10.61
N THR A 321 -25.18 5.03 11.38
CA THR A 321 -25.49 4.51 12.72
C THR A 321 -25.89 3.02 12.74
N PRO A 322 -26.82 2.53 11.89
CA PRO A 322 -27.20 1.12 11.90
C PRO A 322 -26.09 0.18 11.42
N LEU A 323 -25.27 0.62 10.46
CA LEU A 323 -24.15 -0.18 9.96
C LEU A 323 -23.03 -0.30 11.00
N ARG A 324 -22.75 0.77 11.75
CA ARG A 324 -21.78 0.75 12.86
C ARG A 324 -22.10 -0.33 13.89
N GLN A 325 -23.35 -0.42 14.30
CA GLN A 325 -23.80 -1.38 15.32
C GLN A 325 -23.70 -2.83 14.84
N ARG A 326 -24.02 -3.11 13.56
CA ARG A 326 -23.89 -4.45 12.99
C ARG A 326 -22.44 -4.92 12.88
N VAL A 327 -21.53 -4.03 12.49
CA VAL A 327 -20.09 -4.34 12.39
C VAL A 327 -19.51 -4.68 13.76
N GLN A 328 -19.84 -3.88 14.79
CA GLN A 328 -19.39 -4.15 16.17
C GLN A 328 -19.89 -5.53 16.66
N GLY A 329 -21.19 -5.82 16.48
CA GLY A 329 -21.76 -7.11 16.87
C GLY A 329 -21.18 -8.32 16.12
N PHE A 330 -20.81 -8.16 14.84
CA PHE A 330 -20.19 -9.21 14.06
C PHE A 330 -18.75 -9.53 14.51
N ILE A 331 -17.93 -8.50 14.79
CA ILE A 331 -16.55 -8.68 15.24
C ILE A 331 -16.52 -9.38 16.60
N ASP A 332 -17.33 -8.91 17.56
CA ASP A 332 -17.34 -9.48 18.90
C ASP A 332 -17.79 -10.94 18.90
N ARG A 333 -18.73 -11.33 18.02
CA ARG A 333 -19.18 -12.72 17.89
C ARG A 333 -18.19 -13.63 17.19
N ARG A 334 -17.38 -13.13 16.23
CA ARG A 334 -16.60 -14.00 15.32
C ARG A 334 -15.11 -14.09 15.62
N PHE A 335 -14.52 -13.09 16.27
CA PHE A 335 -13.07 -13.06 16.55
C PHE A 335 -12.69 -13.38 18.01
N PHE A 336 -13.62 -13.32 18.96
CA PHE A 336 -13.31 -13.35 20.39
C PHE A 336 -14.14 -14.34 21.23
N ARG A 337 -14.66 -15.42 20.62
CA ARG A 337 -15.02 -16.63 21.35
C ARG A 337 -13.91 -17.66 21.28
#